data_AF-A0A1R1XGK4-F1
#
_entry.id   AF-A0A1R1XGK4-F1
#
_cell.length_a   1.000
_cell.length_b   1.000
_cell.length_c   1.000
_cell.angle_alpha   90.00
_cell.angle_beta   90.00
_cell.angle_gamma   90.00
#
_symmetry.space_group_name_H-M   'P 1'
#
loop_
_entity.id
_entity.type
_entity.pdbx_description
1 polymer ?
#
loop_
_entity_poly.entity_id
_entity_poly.type
_entity_poly.pdbx_seq_one_letter_code
_entity_poly.pdbx_strand_id
1 'polypeptide(L)'
;MTSNYDDKVMIDMDNLTTEVAEFKAEKISQDGSKPDFKPVDPKELVNGKIQTRKIRIPANRFTPLKNNWMKVYTPIVEHLKLQIRMNPRAKIVEIRTCKDTEDPSSIQKAADFVRAFSLGFDIDDAAALLRLEELYIESFEI
;
A
#
# COMPACT_ATOMS: atom_id res chain seq x y z
N MET A 1 -57.14 -5.61 -10.90
CA MET A 1 -57.61 -4.51 -10.05
C MET A 1 -56.64 -4.37 -8.88
N THR A 2 -55.88 -3.25 -8.87
CA THR A 2 -55.39 -2.46 -7.71
C THR A 2 -54.84 -3.11 -6.41
N SER A 3 -53.53 -2.87 -6.18
CA SER A 3 -52.89 -2.17 -5.03
C SER A 3 -53.31 -2.44 -3.57
N ASN A 4 -52.33 -2.78 -2.72
CA ASN A 4 -51.89 -2.06 -1.49
C ASN A 4 -50.87 -2.97 -0.73
N TYR A 5 -49.57 -2.66 -0.69
CA TYR A 5 -48.85 -1.81 0.28
C TYR A 5 -49.25 -2.01 1.75
N ASP A 6 -48.27 -2.50 2.52
CA ASP A 6 -47.97 -2.31 3.95
C ASP A 6 -49.12 -2.31 4.99
N ASP A 7 -48.98 -3.10 6.06
CA ASP A 7 -48.26 -2.61 7.26
C ASP A 7 -48.61 -3.46 8.50
N LYS A 8 -47.62 -3.62 9.40
CA LYS A 8 -47.64 -4.13 10.79
C LYS A 8 -47.63 -5.65 11.04
N VAL A 9 -46.42 -6.21 11.02
CA VAL A 9 -46.05 -7.24 12.01
C VAL A 9 -45.74 -6.51 13.32
N MET A 10 -46.65 -6.58 14.29
CA MET A 10 -46.33 -6.23 15.67
C MET A 10 -45.56 -7.41 16.27
N ILE A 11 -44.27 -7.22 16.54
CA ILE A 11 -43.49 -8.16 17.35
C ILE A 11 -43.59 -7.63 18.78
N ASP A 12 -44.35 -8.33 19.61
CA ASP A 12 -44.40 -8.08 21.05
C ASP A 12 -43.03 -8.39 21.67
N MET A 13 -42.49 -7.41 22.42
CA MET A 13 -41.14 -7.36 22.98
C MET A 13 -40.88 -8.38 24.11
N ASP A 14 -41.90 -9.12 24.57
CA ASP A 14 -41.85 -9.78 25.88
C ASP A 14 -41.56 -11.28 25.86
N ASN A 15 -41.27 -11.90 24.71
CA ASN A 15 -41.07 -13.35 24.64
C ASN A 15 -39.60 -13.79 24.44
N LEU A 16 -38.73 -13.32 25.34
CA LEU A 16 -37.34 -13.81 25.46
C LEU A 16 -37.19 -14.74 26.67
N THR A 17 -37.72 -15.96 26.59
CA THR A 17 -37.33 -17.04 27.52
C THR A 17 -35.99 -17.60 27.06
N THR A 18 -34.91 -17.17 27.70
CA THR A 18 -33.56 -17.72 27.52
C THR A 18 -33.49 -19.08 28.23
N GLU A 19 -33.59 -20.17 27.49
CA GLU A 19 -33.13 -21.47 27.96
C GLU A 19 -31.60 -21.52 27.89
N VAL A 20 -30.95 -21.31 29.03
CA VAL A 20 -29.50 -21.49 29.20
C VAL A 20 -29.17 -22.98 29.20
N ALA A 21 -28.89 -23.51 28.01
CA ALA A 21 -28.20 -24.78 27.87
C ALA A 21 -26.73 -24.61 28.29
N GLU A 22 -26.32 -25.26 29.38
CA GLU A 22 -24.94 -25.30 29.86
C GLU A 22 -24.02 -25.95 28.81
N PHE A 23 -23.33 -25.13 28.02
CA PHE A 23 -22.15 -25.57 27.27
C PHE A 23 -20.99 -25.79 28.25
N LYS A 24 -20.74 -27.05 28.61
CA LYS A 24 -19.50 -27.45 29.28
C LYS A 24 -18.31 -27.10 28.38
N ALA A 25 -17.53 -26.11 28.81
CA ALA A 25 -16.25 -25.80 28.20
C ALA A 25 -15.30 -26.98 28.40
N GLU A 26 -15.12 -27.79 27.37
CA GLU A 26 -13.99 -28.71 27.29
C GLU A 26 -12.71 -27.88 27.33
N LYS A 27 -11.92 -28.07 28.40
CA LYS A 27 -10.59 -27.49 28.51
C LYS A 27 -9.70 -28.09 27.44
N ILE A 28 -9.44 -27.34 26.39
CA ILE A 28 -8.28 -27.55 25.53
C ILE A 28 -7.05 -27.51 26.44
N SER A 29 -6.32 -28.63 26.49
CA SER A 29 -5.08 -28.82 27.24
C SER A 29 -4.09 -27.72 26.87
N GLN A 30 -3.75 -26.88 27.85
CA GLN A 30 -2.73 -25.85 27.72
C GLN A 30 -1.32 -26.46 27.77
N ASP A 31 -0.94 -27.23 26.75
CA ASP A 31 0.46 -27.39 26.38
C ASP A 31 0.77 -26.42 25.24
N GLY A 32 0.69 -25.13 25.57
CA GLY A 32 0.94 -24.04 24.66
C GLY A 32 1.63 -22.93 25.41
N SER A 33 2.96 -22.98 25.47
CA SER A 33 3.79 -21.86 25.91
C SER A 33 3.31 -20.61 25.19
N LYS A 34 2.77 -19.65 25.95
CA LYS A 34 2.36 -18.35 25.41
C LYS A 34 3.61 -17.75 24.74
N PRO A 35 3.55 -17.34 23.46
CA PRO A 35 4.71 -16.75 22.80
C PRO A 35 5.16 -15.51 23.59
N ASP A 36 6.43 -15.53 24.02
CA ASP A 36 7.06 -14.41 24.70
C ASP A 36 7.48 -13.38 23.65
N PHE A 37 6.65 -12.35 23.48
CA PHE A 37 6.96 -11.23 22.60
C PHE A 37 7.83 -10.23 23.38
N LYS A 38 9.15 -10.35 23.20
CA LYS A 38 10.07 -9.33 23.70
C LYS A 38 9.78 -7.98 23.02
N PRO A 39 9.92 -6.85 23.74
CA PRO A 39 9.80 -5.53 23.13
C PRO A 39 10.77 -5.41 21.95
N VAL A 40 10.24 -5.12 20.77
CA VAL A 40 11.03 -4.91 19.56
C VAL A 40 11.65 -3.52 19.64
N ASP A 41 12.96 -3.42 19.44
CA ASP A 41 13.62 -2.11 19.33
C ASP A 41 12.98 -1.34 18.16
N PRO A 42 12.69 -0.02 18.29
CA PRO A 42 12.10 0.76 17.20
C PRO A 42 12.90 0.69 15.89
N LYS A 43 14.21 0.49 15.97
CA LYS A 43 15.10 0.28 14.82
C LYS A 43 14.89 -1.09 14.13
N GLU A 44 14.49 -2.10 14.89
CA GLU A 44 14.12 -3.41 14.37
C GLU A 44 12.69 -3.44 13.84
N LEU A 45 11.79 -2.59 14.36
CA LEU A 45 10.41 -2.46 13.86
C LEU A 45 10.33 -1.86 12.45
N VAL A 46 11.27 -0.96 12.10
CA VAL A 46 11.45 -0.48 10.70
C VAL A 46 11.92 -1.62 9.78
N ASN A 47 12.33 -2.76 10.34
CA ASN A 47 12.79 -3.97 9.67
C ASN A 47 13.91 -3.62 8.68
N GLY A 48 15.18 -3.87 9.05
CA GLY A 48 16.33 -3.83 8.14
C GLY A 48 16.23 -4.74 6.89
N LYS A 49 15.05 -5.31 6.61
CA LYS A 49 14.69 -5.93 5.34
C LYS A 49 14.58 -4.85 4.26
N ILE A 50 15.58 -4.85 3.40
CA ILE A 50 15.61 -4.08 2.16
C ILE A 50 14.31 -4.33 1.38
N GLN A 51 13.50 -3.29 1.23
CA GLN A 51 12.30 -3.33 0.41
C GLN A 51 12.69 -3.02 -1.03
N THR A 52 12.07 -3.71 -1.99
CA THR A 52 12.27 -3.47 -3.41
C THR A 52 10.93 -3.37 -4.11
N ARG A 53 10.78 -2.37 -5.00
CA ARG A 53 9.61 -2.22 -5.87
C ARG A 53 10.05 -2.18 -7.32
N LYS A 54 9.23 -2.78 -8.19
CA LYS A 54 9.47 -2.86 -9.63
C LYS A 54 8.28 -2.26 -10.35
N ILE A 55 8.53 -1.28 -11.20
CA ILE A 55 7.52 -0.59 -12.00
C ILE A 55 7.81 -0.88 -13.47
N ARG A 56 6.84 -1.47 -14.17
CA ARG A 56 6.93 -1.69 -15.62
C ARG A 56 6.60 -0.40 -16.34
N ILE A 57 7.37 -0.08 -17.39
CA ILE A 57 7.21 1.12 -18.20
C ILE A 57 6.74 0.70 -19.61
N PRO A 58 5.62 1.24 -20.09
CA PRO A 58 5.14 1.05 -21.46
C PRO A 58 6.20 1.42 -22.51
N ALA A 59 6.16 0.75 -23.67
CA ALA A 59 7.18 0.93 -24.71
C ALA A 59 7.24 2.36 -25.26
N ASN A 60 6.09 3.02 -25.43
CA ASN A 60 5.97 4.41 -25.86
C ASN A 60 6.57 5.42 -24.86
N ARG A 61 6.62 5.06 -23.57
CA ARG A 61 7.17 5.91 -22.50
C ARG A 61 8.63 5.59 -22.15
N PHE A 62 9.21 4.54 -22.72
CA PHE A 62 10.57 4.15 -22.40
C PHE A 62 11.64 5.10 -22.99
N THR A 63 11.45 5.56 -24.23
CA THR A 63 12.34 6.55 -24.86
C THR A 63 12.42 7.87 -24.06
N PRO A 64 11.30 8.51 -23.67
CA PRO A 64 11.36 9.73 -22.87
C PRO A 64 11.94 9.50 -21.47
N LEU A 65 11.75 8.30 -20.88
CA LEU A 65 12.39 7.94 -19.60
C LEU A 65 13.92 7.95 -19.73
N LYS A 66 14.44 7.36 -20.81
CA LYS A 66 15.88 7.28 -21.04
C LYS A 66 16.50 8.66 -21.24
N ASN A 67 15.83 9.52 -22.00
CA ASN A 67 16.33 10.87 -22.31
C ASN A 67 16.34 11.78 -21.06
N ASN A 68 15.36 11.62 -20.19
CA ASN A 68 15.19 12.47 -18.99
C ASN A 68 15.52 11.72 -17.70
N TRP A 69 16.31 10.64 -17.77
CA TRP A 69 16.57 9.77 -16.62
C TRP A 69 17.11 10.54 -15.41
N MET A 70 17.99 11.51 -15.64
CA MET A 70 18.57 12.33 -14.57
C MET A 70 17.50 13.10 -13.78
N LYS A 71 16.47 13.64 -14.46
CA LYS A 71 15.37 14.35 -13.80
C LYS A 71 14.52 13.44 -12.91
N VAL A 72 14.41 12.15 -13.25
CA VAL A 72 13.71 11.14 -12.43
C VAL A 72 14.61 10.65 -11.30
N TYR A 73 15.90 10.45 -11.58
CA TYR A 73 16.90 9.92 -10.66
C TYR A 73 17.16 10.87 -9.49
N THR A 74 17.46 12.13 -9.78
CA THR A 74 17.89 13.14 -8.79
C THR A 74 16.92 13.24 -7.60
N PRO A 75 15.61 13.49 -7.77
CA PRO A 75 14.72 13.66 -6.63
C PRO A 75 14.54 12.37 -5.79
N ILE A 76 14.63 11.19 -6.40
CA ILE A 76 14.52 9.91 -5.67
C ILE A 76 15.75 9.66 -4.80
N VAL A 77 16.95 9.92 -5.32
CA VAL A 77 18.18 9.68 -4.57
C VAL A 77 18.44 10.80 -3.56
N GLU A 78 18.25 12.06 -3.96
CA GLU A 78 18.61 13.20 -3.12
C GLU A 78 17.57 13.46 -2.02
N HIS A 79 16.28 13.42 -2.33
CA HIS A 79 15.23 13.76 -1.36
C HIS A 79 14.76 12.55 -0.56
N LEU A 80 14.56 11.40 -1.22
CA LEU A 80 14.03 10.19 -0.56
C LEU A 80 15.12 9.22 -0.09
N LYS A 81 16.38 9.44 -0.46
CA LYS A 81 17.51 8.56 -0.12
C LYS A 81 17.26 7.10 -0.49
N LEU A 82 16.75 6.86 -1.70
CA LEU A 82 16.49 5.53 -2.23
C LEU A 82 17.48 5.17 -3.34
N GLN A 83 17.73 3.88 -3.53
CA GLN A 83 18.48 3.38 -4.69
C GLN A 83 17.50 3.12 -5.84
N ILE A 84 17.87 3.59 -7.03
CA ILE A 84 17.06 3.40 -8.24
C ILE A 84 17.91 2.90 -9.42
N ARG A 85 17.35 1.96 -10.18
CA ARG A 85 17.97 1.41 -11.39
C ARG A 85 16.94 1.21 -12.50
N MET A 86 17.29 1.64 -13.71
CA MET A 86 16.58 1.30 -14.94
C MET A 86 17.12 -0.02 -15.50
N ASN A 87 16.23 -0.96 -15.84
CA ASN A 87 16.53 -2.15 -16.64
C ASN A 87 15.91 -2.01 -18.05
N PRO A 88 16.71 -1.63 -19.07
CA PRO A 88 16.21 -1.40 -20.41
C PRO A 88 15.68 -2.64 -21.13
N ARG A 89 16.25 -3.81 -20.84
CA ARG A 89 15.83 -5.07 -21.49
C ARG A 89 14.43 -5.47 -21.06
N ALA A 90 14.14 -5.37 -19.76
CA ALA A 90 12.83 -5.69 -19.21
C ALA A 90 11.85 -4.51 -19.22
N LYS A 91 12.32 -3.30 -19.54
CA LYS A 91 11.56 -2.03 -19.43
C LYS A 91 10.98 -1.85 -18.02
N ILE A 92 11.80 -2.12 -17.01
CA ILE A 92 11.43 -2.04 -15.61
C ILE A 92 12.33 -1.03 -14.90
N VAL A 93 11.74 -0.20 -14.04
CA VAL A 93 12.45 0.59 -13.05
C VAL A 93 12.39 -0.13 -11.71
N GLU A 94 13.54 -0.35 -11.11
CA GLU A 94 13.71 -1.01 -9.82
C GLU A 94 14.11 0.04 -8.78
N ILE A 95 13.37 0.09 -7.67
CA ILE A 95 13.61 1.01 -6.55
C ILE A 95 13.85 0.16 -5.31
N ARG A 96 14.82 0.54 -4.49
CA ARG A 96 15.26 -0.21 -3.32
C ARG A 96 15.57 0.74 -2.15
N THR A 97 15.20 0.35 -0.93
CA THR A 97 15.62 1.05 0.28
C THR A 97 17.09 0.78 0.61
N CYS A 98 17.80 1.77 1.13
CA CYS A 98 19.17 1.63 1.63
C CYS A 98 19.26 2.05 3.09
N LYS A 99 20.48 2.02 3.65
CA LYS A 99 20.73 2.38 5.05
C LYS A 99 20.45 3.86 5.34
N ASP A 100 20.51 4.69 4.31
CA ASP A 100 20.30 6.15 4.40
C ASP A 100 18.82 6.53 4.24
N THR A 101 17.96 5.56 3.92
CA THR A 101 16.51 5.79 3.83
C THR A 101 15.95 5.96 5.24
N GLU A 102 15.48 7.16 5.57
CA GLU A 102 14.92 7.48 6.89
C GLU A 102 13.52 6.86 7.08
N ASP A 103 12.68 6.97 6.05
CA ASP A 103 11.30 6.55 6.10
C ASP A 103 11.01 5.40 5.11
N PRO A 104 10.49 4.24 5.57
CA PRO A 104 10.13 3.14 4.69
C PRO A 104 8.95 3.47 3.76
N SER A 105 8.07 4.43 4.09
CA SER A 105 6.93 4.80 3.24
C SER A 105 7.36 5.55 1.97
N SER A 106 8.56 6.13 1.97
CA SER A 106 9.16 6.83 0.83
C SER A 106 9.32 5.96 -0.42
N ILE A 107 9.46 4.64 -0.27
CA ILE A 107 9.49 3.72 -1.44
C ILE A 107 8.17 3.74 -2.22
N GLN A 108 7.05 3.96 -1.53
CA GLN A 108 5.73 4.03 -2.13
C GLN A 108 5.58 5.34 -2.90
N LYS A 109 5.97 6.47 -2.30
CA LYS A 109 6.01 7.78 -2.99
C LYS A 109 6.86 7.74 -4.28
N ALA A 110 8.05 7.13 -4.21
CA ALA A 110 8.91 6.96 -5.37
C ALA A 110 8.27 6.05 -6.44
N ALA A 111 7.58 4.98 -6.02
CA ALA A 111 6.88 4.09 -6.95
C ALA A 111 5.72 4.80 -7.64
N ASP A 112 4.97 5.63 -6.92
CA ASP A 112 3.85 6.40 -7.47
C ASP A 112 4.32 7.53 -8.40
N PHE A 113 5.43 8.20 -8.08
CA PHE A 113 6.09 9.14 -8.99
C PHE A 113 6.49 8.49 -10.34
N VAL A 114 7.13 7.32 -10.30
CA VAL A 114 7.50 6.59 -11.53
C VAL A 114 6.26 6.06 -12.26
N ARG A 115 5.21 5.67 -11.52
CA ARG A 115 3.92 5.26 -12.11
C ARG A 115 3.22 6.44 -12.80
N ALA A 116 3.22 7.63 -12.22
CA ALA A 116 2.68 8.84 -12.84
C ALA A 116 3.34 9.09 -14.21
N PHE A 117 4.68 9.04 -14.25
CA PHE A 117 5.43 9.17 -15.49
C PHE A 117 5.02 8.10 -16.52
N SER A 118 4.81 6.86 -16.07
CA SER A 118 4.35 5.75 -16.90
C SER A 118 2.94 5.97 -17.48
N LEU A 119 2.06 6.62 -16.73
CA LEU A 119 0.69 6.95 -17.16
C LEU A 119 0.63 8.14 -18.12
N GLY A 120 1.74 8.86 -18.29
CA GLY A 120 1.87 9.92 -19.29
C GLY A 120 2.03 11.33 -18.73
N PHE A 121 2.04 11.49 -17.40
CA PHE A 121 2.34 12.77 -16.76
C PHE A 121 3.75 13.25 -17.11
N ASP A 122 3.93 14.57 -17.14
CA ASP A 122 5.25 15.16 -17.22
C ASP A 122 6.02 14.93 -15.92
N ILE A 123 7.35 14.96 -15.98
CA ILE A 123 8.23 14.72 -14.84
C ILE A 123 8.07 15.84 -13.81
N ASP A 124 7.95 17.08 -14.29
CA ASP A 124 7.84 18.26 -13.43
C ASP A 124 6.49 18.28 -12.67
N ASP A 125 5.40 17.82 -13.31
CA ASP A 125 4.09 17.64 -12.67
C ASP A 125 4.11 16.47 -11.68
N ALA A 126 4.70 15.34 -12.08
CA ALA A 126 4.81 14.17 -11.23
C ALA A 126 5.64 14.46 -9.97
N ALA A 127 6.59 15.40 -10.02
CA ALA A 127 7.39 15.79 -8.86
C ALA A 127 6.54 16.39 -7.72
N ALA A 128 5.31 16.84 -8.00
CA ALA A 128 4.37 17.25 -6.96
C ALA A 128 4.03 16.11 -5.98
N LEU A 129 3.98 14.86 -6.44
CA LEU A 129 3.73 13.66 -5.61
C LEU A 129 4.84 13.41 -4.57
N LEU A 130 6.04 13.94 -4.83
CA LEU A 130 7.17 13.85 -3.90
C LEU A 130 7.13 14.95 -2.84
N ARG A 131 6.45 16.07 -3.13
CA ARG A 131 6.38 17.25 -2.26
C ARG A 131 5.14 17.25 -1.37
N LEU A 132 4.00 16.78 -1.88
CA LEU A 132 2.70 16.83 -1.22
C LEU A 132 2.19 15.40 -0.99
N GLU A 133 1.88 15.06 0.25
CA GLU A 133 1.42 13.71 0.63
C GLU A 133 -0.05 13.45 0.31
N GLU A 134 -0.85 14.51 0.14
CA GLU A 134 -2.30 14.43 -0.09
C GLU A 134 -2.65 14.31 -1.59
N LEU A 135 -1.66 14.16 -2.46
CA LEU A 135 -1.87 14.01 -3.90
C LEU A 135 -1.94 12.53 -4.27
N TYR A 136 -3.01 12.12 -4.97
CA TYR A 136 -3.20 10.74 -5.44
C TYR A 136 -3.46 10.70 -6.95
N ILE A 137 -3.15 9.54 -7.55
CA ILE A 137 -3.40 9.26 -8.96
C ILE A 137 -4.52 8.23 -9.03
N GLU A 138 -5.57 8.56 -9.78
CA GLU A 138 -6.69 7.67 -10.03
C GLU A 138 -6.81 7.41 -11.53
N SER A 139 -7.18 6.19 -11.90
CA SER A 139 -7.36 5.78 -13.29
C SER A 139 -8.70 5.07 -13.39
N PHE A 140 -9.51 5.49 -14.36
CA PHE A 140 -10.84 4.92 -14.60
C PHE A 140 -10.92 4.42 -16.04
N GLU A 141 -11.60 3.30 -16.23
CA GLU A 141 -12.00 2.80 -17.54
C GLU A 141 -13.37 3.40 -17.89
N ILE A 142 -13.61 3.64 -19.19
CA ILE A 142 -14.88 4.19 -19.71
C ILE A 142 -15.80 3.05 -20.12
#